data_AF-A0A3B0YH89-F1
#
_entry.id   AF-A0A3B0YH89-F1
#
_cell.length_a   1.000
_cell.length_b   1.000
_cell.length_c   1.000
_cell.angle_alpha   90.00
_cell.angle_beta   90.00
_cell.angle_gamma   90.00
#
_symmetry.space_group_name_H-M   'P 1'
#
loop_
_entity.id
_entity.type
_entity.pdbx_description
1 polymer ?
#
loop_
_entity_poly.entity_id
_entity_poly.type
_entity_poly.pdbx_seq_one_letter_code
_entity_poly.pdbx_strand_id
1 'polypeptide(L)' 'MVRRSQTLHLHRRVKALFKRSRESLGNREMMKALLEEGFEIGRYKVRSVMKTLRLKVRQRIAYKVTTKKTQR' A
#
# COMPACT_ATOMS: atom_id res chain seq x y z
N MET A 1 -0.58 -6.02 26.92
CA MET A 1 -1.06 -4.65 26.59
C MET A 1 -0.28 -4.15 25.39
N VAL A 2 -0.83 -4.20 24.17
CA VAL A 2 -0.11 -3.72 22.96
C VAL A 2 -0.03 -2.20 23.04
N ARG A 3 1.19 -1.65 23.14
CA ARG A 3 1.44 -0.19 23.29
C ARG A 3 0.75 0.58 22.15
N ARG A 4 -0.09 1.56 22.48
CA ARG A 4 -0.78 2.46 21.53
C ARG A 4 0.16 3.16 20.53
N SER A 5 1.44 3.35 20.89
CA SER A 5 2.45 3.95 20.01
C SER A 5 2.83 3.07 18.82
N GLN A 6 2.95 1.75 19.03
CA GLN A 6 3.33 0.81 17.98
C GLN A 6 2.23 0.66 16.92
N THR A 7 0.96 0.68 17.34
CA THR A 7 -0.18 0.65 16.42
C THR A 7 -0.30 1.95 15.62
N LEU A 8 -0.03 3.10 16.22
CA LEU A 8 -0.02 4.38 15.50
C LEU A 8 1.10 4.43 14.45
N HIS A 9 2.30 3.97 14.79
CA HIS A 9 3.43 3.89 13.85
C HIS A 9 3.09 3.01 12.63
N LEU A 10 2.58 1.80 12.88
CA LEU A 10 2.14 0.88 11.84
C LEU A 10 1.07 1.53 10.94
N HIS A 11 0.04 2.15 11.52
CA HIS A 11 -1.02 2.79 10.74
C HIS A 11 -0.51 3.93 9.85
N ARG A 12 0.40 4.76 10.37
CA ARG A 12 1.03 5.83 9.58
C ARG A 12 1.84 5.25 8.43
N ARG A 13 2.60 4.20 8.68
CA ARG A 13 3.45 3.57 7.66
C ARG A 13 2.64 2.91 6.55
N VAL A 14 1.59 2.17 6.90
CA VAL A 14 0.65 1.58 5.94
C VAL A 14 0.04 2.66 5.04
N LYS A 15 -0.39 3.80 5.59
CA LYS A 15 -0.91 4.93 4.79
C LYS A 15 0.16 5.52 3.87
N ALA A 16 1.39 5.71 4.38
CA ALA A 16 2.49 6.26 3.60
C ALA A 16 2.85 5.38 2.40
N LEU A 17 2.98 4.06 2.61
CA LEU A 17 3.24 3.07 1.56
C LEU A 17 2.11 3.03 0.53
N PHE A 18 0.86 3.02 0.99
CA PHE A 18 -0.31 3.03 0.11
C PHE A 18 -0.35 4.29 -0.77
N LYS A 19 -0.08 5.47 -0.20
CA LYS A 19 0.00 6.73 -0.95
C LYS A 19 1.15 6.73 -1.95
N ARG A 20 2.34 6.26 -1.53
CA ARG A 20 3.53 6.13 -2.39
C ARG A 20 3.28 5.24 -3.61
N SER A 21 2.52 4.15 -3.42
CA SER A 21 2.12 3.25 -4.51
C SER A 21 1.02 3.79 -5.44
N ARG A 22 0.49 4.99 -5.19
CA ARG A 22 -0.69 5.52 -5.87
C ARG A 22 -1.89 4.56 -5.79
N GLU A 23 -2.17 4.08 -4.59
CA GLU A 23 -3.33 3.22 -4.28
C GLU A 23 -3.29 1.82 -4.92
N SER A 24 -2.17 1.42 -5.52
CA SER A 24 -2.02 0.10 -6.16
C SER A 24 -1.53 -1.00 -5.22
N LEU A 25 -0.98 -0.65 -4.04
CA LEU A 25 -0.45 -1.64 -3.10
C LEU A 25 -1.57 -2.43 -2.43
N GLY A 26 -1.70 -3.71 -2.80
CA GLY A 26 -2.61 -4.66 -2.18
C GLY A 26 -2.07 -5.32 -0.92
N ASN A 27 -2.89 -6.17 -0.29
CA ASN A 27 -2.55 -6.85 0.98
C ASN A 27 -1.21 -7.62 0.92
N ARG A 28 -0.98 -8.40 -0.15
CA ARG A 28 0.26 -9.19 -0.32
C ARG A 28 1.50 -8.30 -0.43
N GLU A 29 1.43 -7.26 -1.25
CA GLU A 29 2.55 -6.35 -1.47
C GLU A 29 2.78 -5.42 -0.26
N MET A 30 1.71 -5.02 0.42
CA MET A 30 1.78 -4.30 1.69
C MET A 30 2.48 -5.13 2.77
N MET A 31 2.17 -6.43 2.86
CA MET A 31 2.86 -7.34 3.78
C MET A 31 4.36 -7.40 3.48
N LYS A 32 4.75 -7.58 2.22
CA LYS A 32 6.17 -7.61 1.82
C LYS A 32 6.87 -6.30 2.16
N ALA A 33 6.29 -5.16 1.79
CA ALA A 33 6.87 -3.84 2.07
C ALA A 33 7.03 -3.57 3.58
N LEU A 34 6.09 -4.04 4.41
CA LEU A 34 6.20 -3.93 5.86
C LEU A 34 7.28 -4.87 6.42
N LEU A 35 7.41 -6.09 5.87
CA LEU A 35 8.48 -7.02 6.27
C LEU A 35 9.87 -6.48 5.92
N GLU A 36 10.02 -5.88 4.74
CA GLU A 36 11.27 -5.21 4.31
C GLU A 36 11.66 -4.03 5.22
N GLU A 37 10.66 -3.36 5.80
CA GLU A 37 10.87 -2.28 6.77
C GLU A 37 11.05 -2.76 8.22
N GLY A 38 11.07 -4.08 8.45
CA GLY A 38 11.32 -4.69 9.76
C GLY A 38 10.07 -4.86 10.63
N PHE A 39 8.86 -4.77 10.06
CA PHE A 39 7.63 -5.10 10.79
C PHE A 39 7.37 -6.61 10.76
N GLU A 40 7.34 -7.24 11.93
CA GLU A 40 6.88 -8.63 12.08
C GLU A 40 5.35 -8.71 11.98
N ILE A 41 4.82 -8.70 10.76
CA ILE A 41 3.38 -8.68 10.50
C ILE A 41 2.94 -9.70 9.45
N GLY A 42 1.92 -10.49 9.79
CA GLY A 42 1.31 -11.44 8.87
C GLY A 42 0.18 -10.86 8.02
N ARG A 43 -0.16 -11.56 6.93
CA ARG A 43 -1.21 -11.19 5.96
C ARG A 43 -2.57 -10.86 6.59
N TYR A 44 -2.99 -11.62 7.61
CA TYR A 44 -4.28 -11.39 8.27
C TYR A 44 -4.30 -10.07 9.04
N LYS A 45 -3.20 -9.73 9.71
CA LYS A 45 -3.08 -8.46 10.43
C LYS A 45 -3.04 -7.28 9.47
N VAL A 46 -2.31 -7.41 8.35
CA VAL A 46 -2.31 -6.40 7.27
C VAL A 46 -3.72 -6.19 6.72
N ARG A 47 -4.46 -7.27 6.41
CA ARG A 47 -5.87 -7.18 5.97
C ARG A 47 -6.73 -6.42 6.98
N SER A 48 -6.62 -6.76 8.27
CA SER A 48 -7.39 -6.09 9.32
C SER A 48 -7.04 -4.61 9.42
N VAL A 49 -5.75 -4.27 9.39
CA VAL A 49 -5.28 -2.87 9.42
C VAL A 49 -5.78 -2.09 8.21
N MET A 50 -5.64 -2.64 7.00
CA MET A 50 -6.15 -1.99 5.79
C MET A 50 -7.68 -1.78 5.84
N LYS A 51 -8.42 -2.76 6.38
CA LYS A 51 -9.88 -2.65 6.60
C LYS A 51 -10.22 -1.55 7.61
N THR A 52 -9.52 -1.50 8.74
CA THR A 52 -9.68 -0.44 9.76
C THR A 52 -9.38 0.95 9.19
N LEU A 53 -8.36 1.06 8.35
CA LEU A 53 -7.97 2.31 7.68
C LEU A 53 -8.78 2.62 6.43
N ARG A 54 -9.74 1.75 6.05
CA ARG A 54 -10.60 1.88 4.86
C ARG A 54 -9.83 2.07 3.55
N LEU A 55 -8.65 1.45 3.42
CA LEU A 55 -7.84 1.53 2.21
C LEU A 55 -8.41 0.61 1.13
N LYS A 56 -8.76 1.18 -0.03
CA LYS A 56 -9.30 0.45 -1.19
C LYS A 56 -8.29 0.49 -2.33
N VAL A 57 -7.77 -0.68 -2.70
CA VAL A 57 -6.83 -0.83 -3.81
C VAL A 57 -7.50 -0.43 -5.12
N ARG A 58 -6.80 0.34 -5.94
CA ARG A 58 -7.24 0.70 -7.29
C ARG A 58 -6.24 0.17 -8.29
N GLN A 59 -6.74 -0.54 -9.30
CA GLN A 59 -5.90 -0.99 -10.40
C GLN A 59 -5.44 0.22 -11.21
N ARG A 60 -4.15 0.25 -11.55
CA ARG A 60 -3.61 1.28 -12.43
C ARG A 60 -4.08 1.00 -13.86
N ILE A 61 -4.69 2.01 -14.47
CA ILE A 61 -5.09 1.98 -15.87
C ILE A 61 -4.02 2.70 -16.69
N ALA A 62 -3.55 2.09 -17.77
CA ALA A 62 -2.69 2.76 -18.73
C ALA A 62 -3.53 3.73 -19.58
N TYR A 63 -3.06 4.97 -19.74
CA TYR A 63 -3.72 5.90 -20.65
C TYR A 63 -3.46 5.48 -22.10
N LYS A 64 -4.46 5.67 -22.97
CA LYS A 64 -4.28 5.50 -24.40
C LYS A 64 -3.21 6.49 -24.87
N VAL A 65 -2.15 5.97 -25.48
CA VAL A 65 -1.10 6.82 -26.08
C VAL A 65 -1.74 7.57 -27.25
N THR A 66 -1.88 8.88 -27.12
CA THR A 66 -2.50 9.75 -28.14
C THR A 66 -1.48 10.36 -29.11
N THR A 67 -0.19 10.29 -28.78
CA THR A 67 0.87 10.90 -29.58
C THR A 67 1.31 9.94 -30.70
N LYS A 68 0.94 10.25 -31.94
CA LYS A 68 1.58 9.67 -33.13
C LYS A 68 2.89 10.43 -33.37
N LYS A 69 4.04 9.76 -33.19
CA LYS A 69 5.34 10.30 -33.57
C LYS A 69 5.44 10.18 -35.10
N THR A 70 5.18 11.26 -35.85
CA THR A 70 5.44 11.29 -37.29
C THR A 70 6.95 11.19 -37.49
N GLN A 71 7.41 10.05 -37.99
CA GLN A 71 8.82 9.83 -38.32
C GLN A 71 9.09 10.51 -39.67
N ARG A 72 10.11 11.38 -39.71
CA ARG A 72 10.67 11.94 -40.95
C ARG A 72 11.52 10.90 -41.65
#